data_AF-A0A3D0QTP5-F1
#
_entry.id   AF-A0A3D0QTP5-F1
#
_cell.length_a   1.000
_cell.length_b   1.000
_cell.length_c   1.000
_cell.angle_alpha   90.00
_cell.angle_beta   90.00
_cell.angle_gamma   90.00
#
_symmetry.space_group_name_H-M   'P 1'
#
loop_
_entity.id
_entity.type
_entity.pdbx_description
1 polymer ?
#
loop_
_entity_poly.entity_id
_entity_poly.type
_entity_poly.pdbx_seq_one_letter_code
_entity_poly.pdbx_strand_id
1 'polypeptide(L)'
;MTVARAASRGADRIEADRLAAGESPKKAWRVGALGRRVKVVGVDFVFRPQPTISLLWALGDDETRRVIEAAHERAIAAVLAWIEDDVAVIRFGAGGVYRVRPAHGLVAARFRHYEARSGMPLLHDHLLLSVKAQRPDGTWGSVHTEALYENAVAASGLYNEAVMAEACEALGLASEPRTVTAGRRPVMDVAGVPHELIGWTARRGEQIAACLEELEHEYVTSVDDDGELRFLPVVSEQARAKLNRIAAKMTRPPKQKARPLAQLRAWWKASAILNFGVELIDSLLERARAAAAAIRARVAAVVDVALAAVDVTAMVFVMNGGGRFHRRHLLAEARRHLALVLRGRRRDPGLDEQIVDAAIAAHCLDISEPKTLRGQEPGYRLYTARWALADLQPARRPPTVAPDPDRHPLADPGAPAAHRLPHQEPGEWEIPRVPLRYDRAVLAGAVVREKLRTTTAVRGRAYDVTTHQQAAMSEQLLTHKDADPGRPEPEAGPRSAIDLTALRALKASCTDVEALDLTDERLRRLQDAFTKAADHAHATMDRYADREDAGAPRPAREDDQRAHRPQQPDPHHGREAGR
;
A
#
# COMPACT_ATOMS: atom_id res chain seq x y z
N MET A 1 1.44 2.65 11.10
CA MET A 1 1.18 1.82 12.28
C MET A 1 2.50 1.26 12.80
N THR A 2 2.79 1.42 14.09
CA THR A 2 3.99 0.87 14.75
C THR A 2 3.56 0.10 15.99
N VAL A 3 4.28 -0.96 16.35
CA VAL A 3 3.95 -1.80 17.52
C VAL A 3 4.62 -1.25 18.77
N ALA A 4 3.83 -0.93 19.80
CA ALA A 4 4.34 -0.53 21.10
C ALA A 4 4.69 -1.76 21.93
N ARG A 5 5.92 -1.77 22.43
CA ARG A 5 6.57 -2.92 23.05
C ARG A 5 7.01 -2.54 24.46
N ALA A 6 6.61 -3.31 25.46
CA ALA A 6 7.10 -3.18 26.82
C ALA A 6 7.88 -4.44 27.20
N ALA A 7 9.11 -4.24 27.67
CA ALA A 7 9.81 -5.25 28.46
C ALA A 7 9.44 -5.04 29.93
N SER A 8 9.26 -6.11 30.70
CA SER A 8 9.05 -5.93 32.13
C SER A 8 10.38 -5.46 32.75
N ARG A 9 10.37 -4.32 33.45
CA ARG A 9 11.56 -3.77 34.14
C ARG A 9 11.99 -4.57 35.37
N GLY A 10 11.43 -5.76 35.59
CA GLY A 10 11.70 -6.62 36.75
C GLY A 10 11.99 -8.07 36.39
N ALA A 11 12.20 -8.39 35.11
CA ALA A 11 12.42 -9.77 34.66
C ALA A 11 13.65 -10.41 35.33
N ASP A 12 14.73 -9.64 35.46
CA ASP A 12 15.97 -10.08 36.09
C ASP A 12 15.80 -10.24 37.60
N ARG A 13 15.00 -9.36 38.22
CA ARG A 13 14.65 -9.46 39.65
C ARG A 13 13.79 -10.70 39.92
N ILE A 14 12.81 -10.99 39.06
CA ILE A 14 11.96 -12.18 39.18
C ILE A 14 12.78 -13.47 39.02
N GLU A 15 13.75 -13.49 38.10
CA GLU A 15 14.68 -14.63 37.97
C GLU A 15 15.52 -14.79 39.25
N ALA A 16 16.08 -13.70 39.77
CA ALA A 16 16.87 -13.70 41.00
C ALA A 16 16.05 -14.14 42.23
N ASP A 17 14.83 -13.63 42.39
CA ASP A 17 13.93 -13.98 43.50
C ASP A 17 13.54 -15.47 43.47
N ARG A 18 13.39 -16.06 42.27
CA ARG A 18 13.07 -17.49 42.09
C ARG A 18 14.26 -18.39 42.35
N LEU A 19 15.47 -17.96 41.97
CA LEU A 19 16.71 -18.63 42.34
C LEU A 19 16.92 -18.60 43.86
N ALA A 20 16.66 -17.45 44.50
CA ALA A 20 16.74 -17.29 45.95
C ALA A 20 15.71 -18.15 46.70
N ALA A 21 14.55 -18.40 46.10
CA ALA A 21 13.53 -19.33 46.60
C ALA A 21 13.87 -20.83 46.38
N GLY A 22 15.07 -21.15 45.87
CA GLY A 22 15.52 -22.53 45.66
C GLY A 22 14.96 -23.21 44.41
N GLU A 23 14.33 -22.46 43.49
CA GLU A 23 13.90 -23.03 42.22
C GLU A 23 15.10 -23.33 41.31
N SER A 24 14.99 -24.38 40.49
CA SER A 24 16.08 -24.75 39.59
C SER A 24 16.39 -23.62 38.60
N PRO A 25 17.67 -23.46 38.17
CA PRO A 25 18.05 -22.42 37.23
C PRO A 25 17.23 -22.41 35.94
N LYS A 26 16.87 -23.59 35.42
CA LYS A 26 16.01 -23.72 34.24
C LYS A 26 14.59 -23.19 34.47
N LYS A 27 14.04 -23.36 35.67
CA LYS A 27 12.70 -22.90 36.04
C LYS A 27 12.70 -21.39 36.32
N ALA A 28 13.66 -20.90 37.09
CA ALA A 28 13.85 -19.47 37.35
C ALA A 28 14.11 -18.69 36.04
N TRP A 29 14.99 -19.21 35.17
CA TRP A 29 15.23 -18.64 33.85
C TRP A 29 13.98 -18.64 32.99
N ARG A 30 13.13 -19.68 33.02
CA ARG A 30 11.87 -19.69 32.24
C ARG A 30 10.93 -18.57 32.69
N VAL A 31 10.84 -18.32 33.99
CA VAL A 31 9.99 -17.25 34.56
C VAL A 31 10.60 -15.86 34.26
N GLY A 32 11.92 -15.70 34.39
CA GLY A 32 12.65 -14.50 33.97
C GLY A 32 12.53 -14.22 32.47
N ALA A 33 12.70 -15.25 31.64
CA ALA A 33 12.55 -15.17 30.18
C ALA A 33 11.12 -14.80 29.75
N LEU A 34 10.09 -15.23 30.48
CA LEU A 34 8.71 -14.76 30.29
C LEU A 34 8.54 -13.27 30.65
N GLY A 35 9.31 -12.75 31.60
CA GLY A 35 9.39 -11.32 31.93
C GLY A 35 10.25 -10.49 30.95
N ARG A 36 11.28 -11.11 30.35
CA ARG A 36 12.14 -10.52 29.31
C ARG A 36 11.48 -10.56 27.93
N ARG A 37 10.48 -11.42 27.72
CA ARG A 37 9.65 -11.40 26.51
C ARG A 37 9.01 -10.02 26.38
N VAL A 38 9.44 -9.30 25.37
CA VAL A 38 8.87 -8.02 24.99
C VAL A 38 7.39 -8.24 24.64
N LYS A 39 6.50 -7.83 25.55
CA LYS A 39 5.07 -7.91 25.32
C LYS A 39 4.67 -6.74 24.44
N VAL A 40 3.93 -7.04 23.37
CA VAL A 40 3.21 -6.00 22.66
C VAL A 40 2.12 -5.50 23.60
N VAL A 41 2.16 -4.22 23.93
CA VAL A 41 1.22 -3.57 24.86
C VAL A 41 0.26 -2.62 24.16
N GLY A 42 0.60 -2.21 22.93
CA GLY A 42 -0.23 -1.31 22.15
C GLY A 42 0.17 -1.29 20.69
N VAL A 43 -0.64 -0.62 19.89
CA VAL A 43 -0.37 -0.33 18.49
C VAL A 43 -0.55 1.17 18.29
N ASP A 44 0.46 1.83 17.73
CA ASP A 44 0.45 3.26 17.45
C ASP A 44 0.01 3.53 16.00
N PHE A 45 -1.14 4.17 15.83
CA PHE A 45 -1.58 4.74 14.57
C PHE A 45 -1.19 6.21 14.51
N VAL A 46 -0.46 6.60 13.48
CA VAL A 46 -0.02 7.99 13.28
C VAL A 46 -0.82 8.57 12.13
N PHE A 47 -1.74 9.47 12.46
CA PHE A 47 -2.61 10.15 11.50
C PHE A 47 -1.99 11.49 11.11
N ARG A 48 -1.81 11.70 9.80
CA ARG A 48 -1.10 12.84 9.24
C ARG A 48 -1.81 13.29 7.97
N PRO A 49 -2.46 14.46 7.95
CA PRO A 49 -3.12 14.94 6.74
C PRO A 49 -2.08 15.22 5.66
N GLN A 50 -2.55 15.31 4.42
CA GLN A 50 -1.69 15.57 3.27
C GLN A 50 -0.92 16.90 3.43
N PRO A 51 0.27 17.03 2.80
CA PRO A 51 1.14 18.19 3.04
C PRO A 51 0.46 19.53 2.81
N THR A 52 -0.35 19.66 1.75
CA THR A 52 -1.06 20.90 1.43
C THR A 52 -2.16 21.26 2.45
N ILE A 53 -2.86 20.27 3.01
CA ILE A 53 -3.78 20.49 4.15
C ILE A 53 -2.98 20.99 5.37
N SER A 54 -1.83 20.38 5.65
CA SER A 54 -0.96 20.81 6.76
C SER A 54 -0.41 22.23 6.57
N LEU A 55 -0.11 22.62 5.32
CA LEU A 55 0.34 23.97 4.98
C LEU A 55 -0.76 25.00 5.20
N LEU A 56 -1.99 24.74 4.74
CA LEU A 56 -3.13 25.62 4.99
C LEU A 56 -3.44 25.73 6.50
N TRP A 57 -3.32 24.64 7.24
CA TRP A 57 -3.47 24.65 8.70
C TRP A 57 -2.40 25.51 9.40
N ALA A 58 -1.16 25.45 8.94
CA ALA A 58 -0.04 26.14 9.55
C ALA A 58 -0.02 27.65 9.22
N LEU A 59 -0.26 27.99 7.95
CA LEU A 59 -0.06 29.33 7.39
C LEU A 59 -1.36 30.13 7.24
N GLY A 60 -2.50 29.46 7.19
CA GLY A 60 -3.82 30.09 7.16
C GLY A 60 -4.16 30.79 8.46
N ASP A 61 -5.31 31.44 8.49
CA ASP A 61 -5.84 32.12 9.67
C ASP A 61 -6.34 31.14 10.75
N ASP A 62 -6.82 31.69 11.87
CA ASP A 62 -7.30 30.92 13.00
C ASP A 62 -8.55 30.09 12.69
N GLU A 63 -9.41 30.58 11.80
CA GLU A 63 -10.62 29.88 11.37
C GLU A 63 -10.26 28.66 10.51
N THR A 64 -9.44 28.86 9.47
CA THR A 64 -8.92 27.81 8.59
C THR A 64 -8.25 26.70 9.42
N ARG A 65 -7.42 27.09 10.39
CA ARG A 65 -6.76 26.16 11.30
C ARG A 65 -7.76 25.28 12.06
N ARG A 66 -8.77 25.89 12.69
CA ARG A 66 -9.79 25.17 13.48
C ARG A 66 -10.64 24.25 12.61
N VAL A 67 -10.99 24.68 11.41
CA VAL A 67 -11.73 23.86 10.43
C VAL A 67 -10.92 22.62 10.06
N ILE A 68 -9.62 22.76 9.78
CA ILE A 68 -8.75 21.62 9.45
C ILE A 68 -8.53 20.70 10.65
N GLU A 69 -8.38 21.25 11.87
CA GLU A 69 -8.29 20.44 13.09
C GLU A 69 -9.55 19.60 13.31
N ALA A 70 -10.74 20.16 13.04
CA ALA A 70 -12.01 19.45 13.15
C ALA A 70 -12.17 18.39 12.04
N ALA A 71 -11.76 18.69 10.81
CA ALA A 71 -11.73 17.74 9.70
C ALA A 71 -10.81 16.53 10.02
N HIS A 72 -9.63 16.80 10.57
CA HIS A 72 -8.68 15.79 11.04
C HIS A 72 -9.28 14.89 12.13
N GLU A 73 -9.99 15.47 13.10
CA GLU A 73 -10.65 14.70 14.17
C GLU A 73 -11.78 13.82 13.65
N ARG A 74 -12.62 14.34 12.75
CA ARG A 74 -13.70 13.55 12.13
C ARG A 74 -13.14 12.41 11.29
N ALA A 75 -12.05 12.63 10.55
CA ALA A 75 -11.38 11.59 9.78
C ALA A 75 -10.76 10.49 10.67
N ILE A 76 -10.16 10.86 11.80
CA ILE A 76 -9.69 9.90 12.80
C ILE A 76 -10.85 9.07 13.34
N ALA A 77 -11.95 9.72 13.74
CA ALA A 77 -13.13 9.03 14.27
C ALA A 77 -13.73 8.04 13.25
N ALA A 78 -13.83 8.44 11.97
CA ALA A 78 -14.31 7.55 10.90
C ALA A 78 -13.43 6.31 10.73
N VAL A 79 -12.10 6.45 10.82
CA VAL A 79 -11.20 5.29 10.77
C VAL A 79 -11.32 4.40 11.99
N LEU A 80 -11.47 4.96 13.19
CA LEU A 80 -11.63 4.17 14.41
C LEU A 80 -12.93 3.38 14.39
N ALA A 81 -14.05 4.00 14.00
CA ALA A 81 -15.33 3.32 13.84
C ALA A 81 -15.21 2.14 12.88
N TRP A 82 -14.62 2.35 11.69
CA TRP A 82 -14.38 1.27 10.74
C TRP A 82 -13.45 0.17 11.29
N ILE A 83 -12.41 0.53 12.04
CA ILE A 83 -11.55 -0.47 12.69
C ILE A 83 -12.35 -1.29 13.69
N GLU A 84 -13.18 -0.67 14.54
CA GLU A 84 -14.00 -1.35 15.54
C GLU A 84 -15.01 -2.30 14.91
N ASP A 85 -15.67 -1.87 13.84
CA ASP A 85 -16.73 -2.63 13.18
C ASP A 85 -16.18 -3.78 12.32
N ASP A 86 -15.12 -3.53 11.54
CA ASP A 86 -14.72 -4.45 10.47
C ASP A 86 -13.37 -5.15 10.68
N VAL A 87 -12.49 -4.60 11.51
CA VAL A 87 -11.09 -5.06 11.61
C VAL A 87 -10.77 -5.66 12.99
N ALA A 88 -11.31 -5.07 14.04
CA ALA A 88 -10.97 -5.39 15.41
C ALA A 88 -11.52 -6.76 15.79
N VAL A 89 -10.61 -7.69 16.07
CA VAL A 89 -10.96 -9.04 16.47
C VAL A 89 -10.10 -9.49 17.63
N ILE A 90 -10.73 -10.08 18.64
CA ILE A 90 -10.08 -10.72 19.78
C ILE A 90 -9.98 -12.22 19.50
N ARG A 91 -8.79 -12.79 19.66
CA ARG A 91 -8.55 -14.24 19.55
C ARG A 91 -8.53 -14.92 20.92
N PHE A 92 -9.16 -16.08 21.06
CA PHE A 92 -9.18 -16.85 22.31
C PHE A 92 -9.26 -18.38 22.10
N GLY A 93 -9.09 -19.13 23.19
CA GLY A 93 -8.95 -20.60 23.17
C GLY A 93 -7.53 -21.07 22.81
N ALA A 94 -7.31 -22.39 22.87
CA ALA A 94 -6.04 -22.99 22.46
C ALA A 94 -5.71 -22.59 21.01
N GLY A 95 -4.50 -22.09 20.77
CA GLY A 95 -4.09 -21.57 19.45
C GLY A 95 -4.84 -20.30 18.98
N GLY A 96 -5.71 -19.71 19.80
CA GLY A 96 -6.51 -18.54 19.43
C GLY A 96 -7.48 -18.82 18.28
N VAL A 97 -8.06 -20.02 18.24
CA VAL A 97 -8.96 -20.51 17.18
C VAL A 97 -10.27 -19.73 17.16
N TYR A 98 -10.79 -19.34 18.32
CA TYR A 98 -12.03 -18.58 18.41
C TYR A 98 -11.78 -17.08 18.26
N ARG A 99 -12.74 -16.41 17.63
CA ARG A 99 -12.65 -15.00 17.26
C ARG A 99 -13.95 -14.30 17.60
N VAL A 100 -13.86 -13.16 18.27
CA VAL A 100 -15.02 -12.30 18.59
C VAL A 100 -14.64 -10.84 18.39
N ARG A 101 -15.62 -10.00 18.06
CA ARG A 101 -15.44 -8.55 18.10
C ARG A 101 -15.34 -8.07 19.56
N PRO A 102 -14.61 -6.98 19.83
CA PRO A 102 -14.70 -6.28 21.10
C PRO A 102 -16.14 -5.87 21.42
N ALA A 103 -16.59 -6.05 22.65
CA ALA A 103 -17.98 -5.77 23.05
C ALA A 103 -18.29 -4.27 23.14
N HIS A 104 -17.30 -3.47 23.55
CA HIS A 104 -17.44 -2.03 23.79
C HIS A 104 -16.41 -1.21 23.00
N GLY A 105 -15.97 -1.74 21.85
CA GLY A 105 -14.95 -1.11 21.02
C GLY A 105 -13.53 -1.23 21.60
N LEU A 106 -12.68 -0.26 21.27
CA LEU A 106 -11.26 -0.23 21.59
C LEU A 106 -10.92 0.95 22.50
N VAL A 107 -9.83 0.79 23.27
CA VAL A 107 -9.29 1.88 24.10
C VAL A 107 -8.07 2.46 23.42
N ALA A 108 -8.03 3.78 23.25
CA ALA A 108 -6.88 4.49 22.68
C ALA A 108 -6.55 5.77 23.45
N ALA A 109 -5.26 6.11 23.51
CA ALA A 109 -4.79 7.42 23.96
C ALA A 109 -4.31 8.24 22.77
N ARG A 110 -4.82 9.47 22.62
CA ARG A 110 -4.50 10.39 21.53
C ARG A 110 -3.52 11.47 21.98
N PHE A 111 -2.43 11.63 21.24
CA PHE A 111 -1.42 12.65 21.47
C PHE A 111 -1.25 13.49 20.19
N ARG A 112 -1.74 14.73 20.22
CA ARG A 112 -1.59 15.67 19.11
C ARG A 112 -0.25 16.38 19.17
N HIS A 113 0.42 16.42 18.03
CA HIS A 113 1.67 17.14 17.79
C HIS A 113 1.51 18.09 16.60
N TYR A 114 2.34 19.14 16.59
CA TYR A 114 2.22 20.27 15.66
C TYR A 114 3.42 20.46 14.74
N GLU A 115 4.58 19.92 15.12
CA GLU A 115 5.85 20.14 14.44
C GLU A 115 6.54 18.81 14.09
N ALA A 116 7.23 18.81 12.96
CA ALA A 116 8.18 17.77 12.61
C ALA A 116 9.42 17.88 13.51
N ARG A 117 10.28 16.85 13.48
CA ARG A 117 11.58 16.89 14.18
C ARG A 117 12.48 18.05 13.73
N SER A 118 12.30 18.54 12.51
CA SER A 118 13.00 19.71 11.95
C SER A 118 12.48 21.05 12.48
N GLY A 119 11.38 21.07 13.25
CA GLY A 119 10.68 22.28 13.65
C GLY A 119 9.68 22.79 12.61
N MET A 120 9.64 22.20 11.41
CA MET A 120 8.67 22.58 10.36
C MET A 120 7.24 22.15 10.71
N PRO A 121 6.21 22.83 10.17
CA PRO A 121 4.82 22.47 10.46
C PRO A 121 4.50 21.03 10.08
N LEU A 122 3.87 20.30 11.00
CA LEU A 122 3.36 18.95 10.77
C LEU A 122 2.27 18.62 11.80
N LEU A 123 1.01 18.87 11.45
CA LEU A 123 -0.13 18.40 12.24
C LEU A 123 -0.17 16.88 12.22
N HIS A 124 -0.10 16.24 13.38
CA HIS A 124 -0.25 14.79 13.46
C HIS A 124 -0.71 14.31 14.82
N ASP A 125 -1.46 13.21 14.82
CA ASP A 125 -1.92 12.57 16.05
C ASP A 125 -1.34 11.17 16.14
N HIS A 126 -0.71 10.86 17.27
CA HIS A 126 -0.39 9.50 17.68
C HIS A 126 -1.57 8.93 18.47
N LEU A 127 -2.16 7.86 17.98
CA LEU A 127 -3.20 7.11 18.66
C LEU A 127 -2.62 5.78 19.13
N LEU A 128 -2.26 5.72 20.40
CA LEU A 128 -1.79 4.51 21.05
C LEU A 128 -3.00 3.65 21.45
N LEU A 129 -3.32 2.69 20.60
CA LEU A 129 -4.38 1.71 20.80
C LEU A 129 -3.91 0.62 21.78
N SER A 130 -4.72 0.32 22.78
CA SER A 130 -4.54 -0.84 23.64
C SER A 130 -4.72 -2.13 22.82
N VAL A 131 -3.82 -3.10 23.02
CA VAL A 131 -4.06 -4.47 22.51
C VAL A 131 -4.99 -5.29 23.39
N LYS A 132 -5.49 -4.72 24.49
CA LYS A 132 -6.46 -5.35 25.38
C LYS A 132 -7.83 -4.73 25.15
N ALA A 133 -8.83 -5.58 24.93
CA ALA A 133 -10.22 -5.22 24.77
C ALA A 133 -11.12 -6.26 25.43
N GLN A 134 -12.34 -5.87 25.78
CA GLN A 134 -13.31 -6.74 26.45
C GLN A 134 -14.07 -7.57 25.42
N ARG A 135 -14.21 -8.88 25.69
CA ARG A 135 -15.02 -9.81 24.93
C ARG A 135 -16.51 -9.68 25.32
N PRO A 136 -17.44 -10.22 24.52
CA PRO A 136 -18.88 -10.22 24.85
C PRO A 136 -19.22 -10.90 26.18
N ASP A 137 -18.40 -11.85 26.64
CA ASP A 137 -18.55 -12.54 27.93
C ASP A 137 -18.05 -11.70 29.14
N GLY A 138 -17.67 -10.44 28.92
CA GLY A 138 -17.16 -9.53 29.95
C GLY A 138 -15.69 -9.72 30.31
N THR A 139 -15.00 -10.72 29.77
CA THR A 139 -13.59 -10.97 30.07
C THR A 139 -12.65 -10.24 29.10
N TRP A 140 -11.40 -9.99 29.50
CA TRP A 140 -10.42 -9.28 28.67
C TRP A 140 -9.60 -10.23 27.79
N GLY A 141 -9.51 -9.92 26.50
CA GLY A 141 -8.70 -10.65 25.53
C GLY A 141 -7.67 -9.77 24.83
N SER A 142 -6.85 -10.39 23.98
CA SER A 142 -5.87 -9.66 23.16
C SER A 142 -6.42 -9.44 21.76
N VAL A 143 -6.42 -8.19 21.29
CA VAL A 143 -6.75 -7.81 19.92
C VAL A 143 -5.71 -8.39 18.97
N HIS A 144 -6.17 -8.91 17.84
CA HIS A 144 -5.33 -9.49 16.81
C HIS A 144 -4.61 -8.39 16.03
N THR A 145 -3.40 -8.04 16.48
CA THR A 145 -2.61 -6.95 15.90
C THR A 145 -2.20 -7.17 14.45
N GLU A 146 -2.14 -8.42 13.99
CA GLU A 146 -1.87 -8.75 12.58
C GLU A 146 -3.01 -8.27 11.68
N ALA A 147 -4.27 -8.48 12.08
CA ALA A 147 -5.44 -7.98 11.35
C ALA A 147 -5.41 -6.44 11.23
N LEU A 148 -5.00 -5.74 12.30
CA LEU A 148 -4.79 -4.29 12.27
C LEU A 148 -3.68 -3.89 11.28
N TYR A 149 -2.56 -4.63 11.28
CA TYR A 149 -1.42 -4.36 10.39
C TYR A 149 -1.77 -4.57 8.92
N GLU A 150 -2.41 -5.70 8.61
CA GLU A 150 -2.84 -6.06 7.26
C GLU A 150 -3.80 -5.02 6.66
N ASN A 151 -4.61 -4.38 7.49
CA ASN A 151 -5.61 -3.38 7.10
C ASN A 151 -5.10 -1.93 7.18
N ALA A 152 -3.85 -1.69 7.58
CA ALA A 152 -3.32 -0.34 7.79
C ALA A 152 -3.37 0.53 6.51
N VAL A 153 -3.26 -0.07 5.33
CA VAL A 153 -3.34 0.66 4.05
C VAL A 153 -4.77 1.05 3.71
N ALA A 154 -5.76 0.19 3.99
CA ALA A 154 -7.17 0.52 3.83
C ALA A 154 -7.61 1.60 4.83
N ALA A 155 -7.13 1.53 6.08
CA ALA A 155 -7.32 2.59 7.08
C ALA A 155 -6.74 3.93 6.61
N SER A 156 -5.52 3.92 6.07
CA SER A 156 -4.87 5.11 5.51
C SER A 156 -5.64 5.70 4.33
N GLY A 157 -6.16 4.85 3.44
CA GLY A 157 -7.04 5.29 2.34
C GLY A 157 -8.27 6.03 2.86
N LEU A 158 -8.96 5.47 3.86
CA LEU A 158 -10.16 6.08 4.45
C LEU A 158 -9.83 7.41 5.13
N TYR A 159 -8.75 7.47 5.91
CA TYR A 159 -8.33 8.71 6.55
C TYR A 159 -8.01 9.81 5.53
N ASN A 160 -7.18 9.50 4.52
CA ASN A 160 -6.74 10.49 3.52
C ASN A 160 -7.91 11.03 2.69
N GLU A 161 -8.84 10.15 2.33
CA GLU A 161 -10.08 10.52 1.63
C GLU A 161 -10.96 11.39 2.53
N ALA A 162 -11.24 10.94 3.76
CA ALA A 162 -12.13 11.63 4.69
C ALA A 162 -11.60 13.01 5.09
N VAL A 163 -10.33 13.14 5.48
CA VAL A 163 -9.77 14.44 5.90
C VAL A 163 -9.76 15.44 4.75
N MET A 164 -9.48 14.98 3.53
CA MET A 164 -9.52 15.82 2.34
C MET A 164 -10.95 16.28 2.04
N ALA A 165 -11.91 15.35 2.06
CA ALA A 165 -13.32 15.69 1.81
C ALA A 165 -13.86 16.67 2.85
N GLU A 166 -13.63 16.39 4.14
CA GLU A 166 -14.05 17.25 5.25
C GLU A 166 -13.47 18.67 5.15
N ALA A 167 -12.17 18.79 4.84
CA ALA A 167 -11.53 20.08 4.68
C ALA A 167 -12.04 20.81 3.42
N CYS A 168 -12.19 20.10 2.31
CA CYS A 168 -12.63 20.68 1.04
C CYS A 168 -14.07 21.18 1.09
N GLU A 169 -15.01 20.42 1.67
CA GLU A 169 -16.39 20.88 1.79
C GLU A 169 -16.52 22.06 2.76
N ALA A 170 -15.75 22.08 3.85
CA ALA A 170 -15.83 23.16 4.83
C ALA A 170 -15.17 24.46 4.36
N LEU A 171 -14.11 24.39 3.56
CA LEU A 171 -13.33 25.57 3.14
C LEU A 171 -13.59 26.01 1.69
N GLY A 172 -14.40 25.26 0.93
CA GLY A 172 -14.66 25.52 -0.50
C GLY A 172 -13.49 25.14 -1.40
N LEU A 173 -12.79 24.04 -1.08
CA LEU A 173 -11.59 23.59 -1.79
C LEU A 173 -11.88 22.39 -2.69
N ALA A 174 -10.89 21.98 -3.47
CA ALA A 174 -10.89 20.73 -4.22
C ALA A 174 -9.48 20.13 -4.19
N SER A 175 -9.38 18.85 -4.48
CA SER A 175 -8.11 18.15 -4.54
C SER A 175 -7.67 17.82 -5.95
N GLU A 176 -6.35 17.82 -6.17
CA GLU A 176 -5.70 17.46 -7.42
C GLU A 176 -4.67 16.34 -7.20
N PRO A 177 -4.32 15.56 -8.24
CA PRO A 177 -3.37 14.48 -8.11
C PRO A 177 -1.94 15.01 -8.23
N ARG A 178 -1.04 14.56 -7.35
CA ARG A 178 0.39 14.84 -7.41
C ARG A 178 1.19 13.55 -7.48
N THR A 179 2.03 13.42 -8.50
CA THR A 179 2.96 12.31 -8.63
C THR A 179 4.19 12.56 -7.76
N VAL A 180 4.36 11.78 -6.70
CA VAL A 180 5.51 11.87 -5.78
C VAL A 180 6.68 11.01 -6.23
N THR A 181 6.36 9.82 -6.74
CA THR A 181 7.35 8.83 -7.17
C THR A 181 6.90 8.27 -8.50
N ALA A 182 7.76 8.33 -9.51
CA ALA A 182 7.47 7.82 -10.84
C ALA A 182 7.00 6.36 -10.77
N GLY A 183 5.92 6.04 -11.49
CA GLY A 183 5.34 4.70 -11.54
C GLY A 183 4.58 4.24 -10.30
N ARG A 184 4.47 5.07 -9.25
CA ARG A 184 3.58 4.86 -8.12
C ARG A 184 2.28 5.65 -8.32
N ARG A 185 1.27 5.30 -7.55
CA ARG A 185 -0.03 6.01 -7.56
C ARG A 185 0.17 7.47 -7.13
N PRO A 186 -0.54 8.42 -7.76
CA PRO A 186 -0.54 9.79 -7.29
C PRO A 186 -1.14 9.87 -5.89
N VAL A 187 -0.72 10.91 -5.15
CA VAL A 187 -1.35 11.31 -3.90
C VAL A 187 -2.25 12.50 -4.16
N MET A 188 -3.30 12.68 -3.36
CA MET A 188 -4.22 13.81 -3.52
C MET A 188 -3.78 14.96 -2.61
N ASP A 189 -3.61 16.14 -3.18
CA ASP A 189 -3.27 17.37 -2.47
C ASP A 189 -4.32 18.46 -2.80
N VAL A 190 -4.43 19.50 -1.98
CA VAL A 190 -5.33 20.63 -2.22
C VAL A 190 -4.84 21.42 -3.44
N ALA A 191 -5.73 21.59 -4.42
CA ALA A 191 -5.44 22.34 -5.63
C ALA A 191 -5.16 23.81 -5.34
N GLY A 192 -4.26 24.42 -6.10
CA GLY A 192 -3.90 25.84 -5.96
C GLY A 192 -2.95 26.18 -4.81
N VAL A 193 -2.54 25.20 -3.99
CA VAL A 193 -1.46 25.37 -3.02
C VAL A 193 -0.12 25.04 -3.70
N PRO A 194 0.83 25.99 -3.79
CA PRO A 194 2.11 25.76 -4.48
C PRO A 194 2.90 24.57 -3.90
N HIS A 195 3.29 23.63 -4.76
CA HIS A 195 4.05 22.44 -4.33
C HIS A 195 5.46 22.76 -3.83
N GLU A 196 6.04 23.90 -4.19
CA GLU A 196 7.31 24.41 -3.65
C GLU A 196 7.28 24.60 -2.11
N LEU A 197 6.12 24.92 -1.53
CA LEU A 197 5.94 25.00 -0.09
C LEU A 197 6.08 23.63 0.59
N ILE A 198 5.79 22.54 -0.14
CA ILE A 198 6.03 21.18 0.35
C ILE A 198 7.53 20.97 0.55
N GLY A 199 8.36 21.36 -0.43
CA GLY A 199 9.82 21.33 -0.34
C GLY A 199 10.35 22.09 0.87
N TRP A 200 9.83 23.31 1.11
CA TRP A 200 10.17 24.09 2.31
C TRP A 200 9.94 23.35 3.63
N THR A 201 8.86 22.59 3.75
CA THR A 201 8.61 21.75 4.95
C THR A 201 9.37 20.43 4.96
N ALA A 202 9.83 19.95 3.80
CA ALA A 202 10.39 18.62 3.57
C ALA A 202 11.91 18.51 3.79
N ARG A 203 12.58 19.53 4.35
CA ARG A 203 14.03 19.53 4.65
C ARG A 203 14.56 18.24 5.29
N ARG A 204 13.77 17.63 6.19
CA ARG A 204 14.14 16.34 6.81
C ARG A 204 14.10 15.17 5.82
N GLY A 205 13.11 15.15 4.93
CA GLY A 205 13.00 14.13 3.88
C GLY A 205 14.22 14.17 2.95
N GLU A 206 14.66 15.37 2.59
CA GLU A 206 15.87 15.57 1.77
C GLU A 206 17.13 15.06 2.46
N GLN A 207 17.33 15.37 3.74
CA GLN A 207 18.44 14.83 4.53
C GLN A 207 18.43 13.30 4.59
N ILE A 208 17.24 12.71 4.77
CA ILE A 208 17.08 11.25 4.80
C ILE A 208 17.38 10.64 3.43
N ALA A 209 16.94 11.28 2.34
CA ALA A 209 17.17 10.82 0.99
C ALA A 209 18.67 10.84 0.63
N ALA A 210 19.36 11.93 0.94
CA ALA A 210 20.82 12.03 0.73
C ALA A 210 21.57 10.95 1.53
N CYS A 211 21.25 10.76 2.81
CA CYS A 211 21.85 9.71 3.62
C CYS A 211 21.49 8.29 3.13
N LEU A 212 20.29 8.10 2.57
CA LEU A 212 19.90 6.83 1.97
C LEU A 212 20.73 6.53 0.73
N GLU A 213 20.98 7.51 -0.13
CA GLU A 213 21.82 7.36 -1.32
C GLU A 213 23.25 6.96 -0.95
N GLU A 214 23.84 7.60 0.07
CA GLU A 214 25.14 7.21 0.63
C GLU A 214 25.15 5.77 1.14
N LEU A 215 24.13 5.38 1.91
CA LEU A 215 24.00 4.01 2.45
C LEU A 215 23.74 2.96 1.36
N GLU A 216 23.03 3.31 0.29
CA GLU A 216 22.82 2.43 -0.86
C GLU A 216 24.11 2.24 -1.64
N HIS A 217 24.88 3.32 -1.83
CA HIS A 217 26.21 3.26 -2.44
C HIS A 217 27.16 2.39 -1.62
N GLU A 218 27.23 2.58 -0.30
CA GLU A 218 28.01 1.73 0.61
C GLU A 218 27.55 0.28 0.53
N TYR A 219 26.24 0.02 0.52
CA TYR A 219 25.70 -1.33 0.44
C TYR A 219 26.17 -2.08 -0.82
N VAL A 220 26.12 -1.45 -1.99
CA VAL A 220 26.51 -2.10 -3.25
C VAL A 220 28.02 -2.13 -3.49
N THR A 221 28.81 -1.32 -2.78
CA THR A 221 30.28 -1.26 -2.92
C THR A 221 31.03 -1.94 -1.77
N SER A 222 30.36 -2.30 -0.67
CA SER A 222 31.03 -2.89 0.49
C SER A 222 31.67 -4.24 0.15
N VAL A 223 32.96 -4.37 0.50
CA VAL A 223 33.76 -5.59 0.30
C VAL A 223 34.15 -6.21 1.64
N ASP A 224 34.22 -7.54 1.71
CA ASP A 224 34.70 -8.27 2.88
C ASP A 224 36.24 -8.22 2.98
N ASP A 225 36.78 -8.89 3.99
CA ASP A 225 38.22 -8.88 4.28
C ASP A 225 39.03 -9.57 3.16
N ASP A 226 38.37 -10.37 2.32
CA ASP A 226 38.93 -11.05 1.15
C ASP A 226 38.81 -10.22 -0.14
N GLY A 227 38.19 -9.04 -0.09
CA GLY A 227 38.00 -8.13 -1.22
C GLY A 227 36.79 -8.44 -2.10
N GLU A 228 35.93 -9.38 -1.70
CA GLU A 228 34.71 -9.75 -2.41
C GLU A 228 33.50 -8.92 -1.93
N LEU A 229 32.51 -8.70 -2.80
CA LEU A 229 31.32 -7.92 -2.43
C LEU A 229 30.53 -8.60 -1.29
N ARG A 230 30.29 -7.87 -0.19
CA ARG A 230 29.52 -8.35 0.97
C ARG A 230 28.05 -8.59 0.64
N PHE A 231 27.51 -7.85 -0.31
CA PHE A 231 26.10 -7.90 -0.70
C PHE A 231 25.95 -7.97 -2.22
N LEU A 232 24.76 -8.34 -2.68
CA LEU A 232 24.42 -8.25 -4.10
C LEU A 232 24.52 -6.79 -4.57
N PRO A 233 25.01 -6.52 -5.80
CA PRO A 233 25.18 -5.17 -6.35
C PRO A 233 23.83 -4.50 -6.73
N VAL A 234 22.71 -4.98 -6.16
CA VAL A 234 21.36 -4.48 -6.39
C VAL A 234 20.64 -4.36 -5.05
N VAL A 235 20.11 -3.17 -4.78
CA VAL A 235 19.34 -2.90 -3.56
C VAL A 235 17.88 -3.33 -3.74
N SER A 236 17.54 -4.49 -3.17
CA SER A 236 16.13 -4.95 -3.09
C SER A 236 15.24 -3.93 -2.35
N GLU A 237 13.93 -3.92 -2.63
CA GLU A 237 12.97 -3.05 -1.91
C GLU A 237 13.00 -3.29 -0.38
N GLN A 238 13.24 -4.53 0.05
CA GLN A 238 13.40 -4.84 1.47
C GLN A 238 14.68 -4.25 2.07
N ALA A 239 15.80 -4.34 1.35
CA ALA A 239 17.07 -3.74 1.78
C ALA A 239 16.93 -2.21 1.85
N ARG A 240 16.40 -1.56 0.80
CA ARG A 240 16.12 -0.13 0.78
C ARG A 240 15.21 0.31 1.92
N ALA A 241 14.17 -0.46 2.24
CA ALA A 241 13.31 -0.16 3.39
C ALA A 241 14.05 -0.24 4.74
N LYS A 242 15.05 -1.12 4.88
CA LYS A 242 15.91 -1.19 6.07
C LYS A 242 16.90 -0.03 6.11
N LEU A 243 17.61 0.24 5.00
CA LEU A 243 18.55 1.35 4.87
C LEU A 243 17.87 2.69 5.13
N ASN A 244 16.67 2.91 4.60
CA ASN A 244 15.90 4.13 4.85
C ASN A 244 15.57 4.33 6.34
N ARG A 245 15.34 3.24 7.11
CA ARG A 245 15.17 3.35 8.57
C ARG A 245 16.46 3.71 9.29
N ILE A 246 17.61 3.28 8.76
CA ILE A 246 18.93 3.62 9.29
C ILE A 246 19.21 5.09 8.98
N ALA A 247 19.06 5.52 7.73
CA ALA A 247 19.17 6.92 7.30
C ALA A 247 18.30 7.86 8.15
N ALA A 248 17.03 7.50 8.37
CA ALA A 248 16.11 8.26 9.21
C ALA A 248 16.53 8.39 10.68
N LYS A 249 17.29 7.42 11.21
CA LYS A 249 17.86 7.48 12.56
C LYS A 249 19.14 8.31 12.60
N MET A 250 20.04 8.13 11.63
CA MET A 250 21.32 8.85 11.54
C MET A 250 21.10 10.35 11.40
N THR A 251 20.16 10.75 10.54
CA THR A 251 19.83 12.16 10.27
C THR A 251 18.87 12.77 11.30
N ARG A 252 18.67 12.14 12.46
CA ARG A 252 17.68 12.58 13.45
C ARG A 252 18.26 13.72 14.32
N PRO A 253 17.74 14.96 14.22
CA PRO A 253 18.19 16.03 15.09
C PRO A 253 17.73 15.78 16.54
N PRO A 254 18.40 16.41 17.52
CA PRO A 254 17.95 16.38 18.91
C PRO A 254 16.53 16.94 19.02
N LYS A 255 15.79 16.53 20.06
CA LYS A 255 14.46 17.08 20.31
C LYS A 255 14.59 18.56 20.65
N GLN A 256 13.90 19.41 19.90
CA GLN A 256 13.78 20.82 20.26
C GLN A 256 12.92 21.00 21.51
N LYS A 257 13.08 22.16 22.18
CA LYS A 257 12.21 22.54 23.31
C LYS A 257 10.81 22.82 22.78
N ALA A 258 9.80 22.33 23.49
CA ALA A 258 8.40 22.57 23.12
C ALA A 258 8.07 24.06 23.13
N ARG A 259 7.33 24.52 22.11
CA ARG A 259 6.85 25.90 21.98
C ARG A 259 5.32 25.92 21.86
N PRO A 260 4.64 26.97 22.34
CA PRO A 260 3.21 27.15 22.12
C PRO A 260 2.87 27.22 20.62
N LEU A 261 1.72 26.67 20.21
CA LEU A 261 1.30 26.64 18.81
C LEU A 261 1.21 28.04 18.18
N ALA A 262 0.77 29.05 18.92
CA ALA A 262 0.71 30.43 18.43
C ALA A 262 2.10 30.97 18.04
N GLN A 263 3.13 30.67 18.85
CA GLN A 263 4.52 31.08 18.54
C GLN A 263 5.07 30.32 17.34
N LEU A 264 4.78 29.02 17.25
CA LEU A 264 5.17 28.20 16.11
C LEU A 264 4.58 28.74 14.81
N ARG A 265 3.28 29.05 14.79
CA ARG A 265 2.60 29.61 13.60
C ARG A 265 3.12 30.98 13.21
N ALA A 266 3.36 31.87 14.18
CA ALA A 266 3.97 33.18 13.91
C ALA A 266 5.35 33.01 13.25
N TRP A 267 6.17 32.10 13.78
CA TRP A 267 7.49 31.79 13.20
C TRP A 267 7.40 31.16 11.81
N TRP A 268 6.52 30.18 11.61
CA TRP A 268 6.30 29.53 10.31
C TRP A 268 5.83 30.53 9.26
N LYS A 269 4.85 31.39 9.60
CA LYS A 269 4.33 32.41 8.69
C LYS A 269 5.41 33.42 8.32
N ALA A 270 6.16 33.94 9.30
CA ALA A 270 7.28 34.83 9.03
C ALA A 270 8.36 34.17 8.15
N SER A 271 8.73 32.91 8.45
CA SER A 271 9.69 32.17 7.63
C SER A 271 9.18 31.93 6.21
N ALA A 272 7.89 31.60 6.03
CA ALA A 272 7.31 31.40 4.71
C ALA A 272 7.30 32.70 3.90
N ILE A 273 6.89 33.82 4.52
CA ILE A 273 6.91 35.15 3.90
C ILE A 273 8.33 35.53 3.43
N LEU A 274 9.35 35.24 4.25
CA LEU A 274 10.74 35.51 3.86
C LEU A 274 11.23 34.69 2.66
N ASN A 275 10.69 33.48 2.45
CA ASN A 275 11.13 32.58 1.36
C ASN A 275 10.28 32.74 0.08
N PHE A 276 9.00 33.10 0.22
CA PHE A 276 8.01 33.01 -0.85
C PHE A 276 7.23 34.31 -1.10
N GLY A 277 7.43 35.34 -0.27
CA GLY A 277 6.76 36.63 -0.37
C GLY A 277 5.40 36.69 0.32
N VAL A 278 5.03 37.89 0.79
CA VAL A 278 3.79 38.12 1.56
C VAL A 278 2.53 37.86 0.73
N GLU A 279 2.50 38.31 -0.53
CA GLU A 279 1.34 38.19 -1.40
C GLU A 279 0.95 36.73 -1.63
N LEU A 280 1.94 35.83 -1.80
CA LEU A 280 1.67 34.41 -1.99
C LEU A 280 1.10 33.78 -0.71
N ILE A 281 1.72 34.03 0.44
CA ILE A 281 1.34 33.41 1.72
C ILE A 281 -0.03 33.89 2.18
N ASP A 282 -0.31 35.19 2.07
CA ASP A 282 -1.60 35.74 2.50
C ASP A 282 -2.75 35.39 1.54
N SER A 283 -2.47 35.01 0.27
CA SER A 283 -3.47 34.61 -0.71
C SER A 283 -3.68 33.08 -0.85
N LEU A 284 -3.04 32.24 -0.02
CA LEU A 284 -3.08 30.78 -0.17
C LEU A 284 -4.50 30.20 -0.21
N LEU A 285 -5.37 30.61 0.70
CA LEU A 285 -6.74 30.09 0.76
C LEU A 285 -7.56 30.51 -0.47
N GLU A 286 -7.42 31.77 -0.89
CA GLU A 286 -8.12 32.30 -2.06
C GLU A 286 -7.65 31.65 -3.37
N ARG A 287 -6.35 31.42 -3.53
CA ARG A 287 -5.81 30.64 -4.66
C ARG A 287 -6.37 29.23 -4.69
N ALA A 288 -6.44 28.57 -3.53
CA ALA A 288 -6.98 27.23 -3.44
C ALA A 288 -8.48 27.18 -3.76
N ARG A 289 -9.26 28.18 -3.33
CA ARG A 289 -10.68 28.34 -3.69
C ARG A 289 -10.89 28.60 -5.18
N ALA A 290 -10.06 29.46 -5.79
CA ALA A 290 -10.12 29.74 -7.23
C ALA A 290 -9.84 28.47 -8.07
N ALA A 291 -8.80 27.71 -7.71
CA ALA A 291 -8.50 26.42 -8.33
C ALA A 291 -9.65 25.42 -8.13
N ALA A 292 -10.24 25.38 -6.93
CA ALA A 292 -11.36 24.53 -6.61
C ALA A 292 -12.60 24.84 -7.44
N ALA A 293 -12.92 26.12 -7.67
CA ALA A 293 -14.04 26.53 -8.52
C ALA A 293 -13.87 25.99 -9.95
N ALA A 294 -12.65 26.09 -10.52
CA ALA A 294 -12.35 25.57 -11.85
C ALA A 294 -12.49 24.04 -11.94
N ILE A 295 -12.00 23.31 -10.92
CA ILE A 295 -12.13 21.84 -10.86
C ILE A 295 -13.59 21.42 -10.70
N ARG A 296 -14.31 22.04 -9.75
CA ARG A 296 -15.70 21.69 -9.44
C ARG A 296 -16.66 22.00 -10.59
N ALA A 297 -16.33 22.95 -11.47
CA ALA A 297 -17.08 23.21 -12.69
C ALA A 297 -16.94 22.11 -13.76
N ARG A 298 -15.81 21.37 -13.77
CA ARG A 298 -15.52 20.32 -14.76
C ARG A 298 -15.81 18.91 -14.27
N VAL A 299 -15.79 18.69 -12.95
CA VAL A 299 -15.90 17.36 -12.34
C VAL A 299 -17.25 17.18 -11.65
N ALA A 300 -18.06 16.28 -12.20
CA ALA A 300 -19.33 15.85 -11.62
C ALA A 300 -19.11 15.03 -10.34
N ALA A 301 -20.03 15.15 -9.38
CA ALA A 301 -19.99 14.41 -8.12
C ALA A 301 -20.55 12.97 -8.22
N VAL A 302 -20.59 12.39 -9.42
CA VAL A 302 -21.25 11.11 -9.69
C VAL A 302 -20.19 10.03 -9.91
N VAL A 303 -20.36 8.89 -9.23
CA VAL A 303 -19.49 7.72 -9.38
C VAL A 303 -20.29 6.57 -9.96
N ASP A 304 -19.89 6.08 -11.13
CA ASP A 304 -20.37 4.81 -11.66
C ASP A 304 -19.65 3.66 -10.95
N VAL A 305 -20.41 2.88 -10.17
CA VAL A 305 -19.88 1.75 -9.38
C VAL A 305 -19.32 0.65 -10.27
N ALA A 306 -19.97 0.35 -11.40
CA ALA A 306 -19.49 -0.69 -12.32
C ALA A 306 -18.18 -0.27 -12.96
N LEU A 307 -18.05 1.01 -13.32
CA LEU A 307 -16.81 1.53 -13.90
C LEU A 307 -15.67 1.61 -12.89
N ALA A 308 -15.96 2.09 -11.69
CA ALA A 308 -15.01 2.11 -10.59
C ALA A 308 -14.53 0.69 -10.23
N ALA A 309 -15.42 -0.31 -10.27
CA ALA A 309 -15.07 -1.71 -10.02
C ALA A 309 -14.03 -2.25 -11.03
N VAL A 310 -14.14 -1.87 -12.31
CA VAL A 310 -13.16 -2.20 -13.35
C VAL A 310 -11.80 -1.58 -13.03
N ASP A 311 -11.78 -0.27 -12.76
CA ASP A 311 -10.56 0.48 -12.46
C ASP A 311 -9.84 -0.05 -11.23
N VAL A 312 -10.59 -0.25 -10.15
CA VAL A 312 -10.07 -0.79 -8.89
C VAL A 312 -9.48 -2.18 -9.10
N THR A 313 -10.16 -3.06 -9.83
CA THR A 313 -9.66 -4.42 -10.10
C THR A 313 -8.39 -4.39 -10.94
N ALA A 314 -8.37 -3.63 -12.05
CA ALA A 314 -7.21 -3.51 -12.92
C ALA A 314 -6.01 -2.95 -12.16
N MET A 315 -6.23 -1.91 -11.35
CA MET A 315 -5.20 -1.27 -10.54
C MET A 315 -4.62 -2.20 -9.49
N VAL A 316 -5.46 -2.94 -8.75
CA VAL A 316 -4.98 -3.90 -7.77
C VAL A 316 -4.25 -5.07 -8.45
N PHE A 317 -4.75 -5.58 -9.57
CA PHE A 317 -4.13 -6.66 -10.34
C PHE A 317 -2.70 -6.30 -10.80
N VAL A 318 -2.54 -5.16 -11.47
CA VAL A 318 -1.23 -4.73 -11.99
C VAL A 318 -0.27 -4.35 -10.86
N MET A 319 -0.78 -3.71 -9.81
CA MET A 319 0.05 -3.18 -8.73
C MET A 319 0.42 -4.19 -7.64
N ASN A 320 -0.13 -5.41 -7.66
CA ASN A 320 0.28 -6.51 -6.78
C ASN A 320 1.14 -7.51 -7.55
N GLY A 321 2.24 -7.95 -6.93
CA GLY A 321 3.17 -8.92 -7.54
C GLY A 321 2.45 -10.24 -7.86
N GLY A 322 2.51 -10.66 -9.12
CA GLY A 322 1.86 -11.87 -9.60
C GLY A 322 0.33 -11.81 -9.65
N GLY A 323 -0.28 -10.62 -9.64
CA GLY A 323 -1.73 -10.46 -9.90
C GLY A 323 -2.65 -10.95 -8.79
N ARG A 324 -2.12 -11.27 -7.60
CA ARG A 324 -2.87 -11.86 -6.48
C ARG A 324 -3.13 -10.85 -5.38
N PHE A 325 -4.34 -10.82 -4.85
CA PHE A 325 -4.75 -9.81 -3.87
C PHE A 325 -5.89 -10.26 -2.95
N HIS A 326 -6.09 -9.55 -1.85
CA HIS A 326 -7.18 -9.77 -0.90
C HIS A 326 -8.23 -8.65 -1.00
N ARG A 327 -9.42 -8.87 -0.42
CA ARG A 327 -10.50 -7.85 -0.32
C ARG A 327 -9.99 -6.51 0.21
N ARG A 328 -9.14 -6.52 1.24
CA ARG A 328 -8.50 -5.31 1.82
C ARG A 328 -7.67 -4.49 0.82
N HIS A 329 -7.11 -5.12 -0.22
CA HIS A 329 -6.38 -4.41 -1.27
C HIS A 329 -7.35 -3.70 -2.22
N LEU A 330 -8.47 -4.34 -2.57
CA LEU A 330 -9.56 -3.71 -3.32
C LEU A 330 -10.15 -2.54 -2.53
N LEU A 331 -10.41 -2.71 -1.24
CA LEU A 331 -10.94 -1.65 -0.38
C LEU A 331 -10.01 -0.45 -0.28
N ALA A 332 -8.71 -0.71 -0.07
CA ALA A 332 -7.71 0.36 -0.09
C ALA A 332 -7.66 1.09 -1.43
N GLU A 333 -7.86 0.38 -2.54
CA GLU A 333 -7.86 0.98 -3.87
C GLU A 333 -9.16 1.71 -4.19
N ALA A 334 -10.31 1.19 -3.79
CA ALA A 334 -11.61 1.86 -3.94
C ALA A 334 -11.59 3.23 -3.25
N ARG A 335 -11.04 3.32 -2.05
CA ARG A 335 -10.88 4.60 -1.31
C ARG A 335 -9.93 5.57 -2.02
N ARG A 336 -8.85 5.07 -2.65
CA ARG A 336 -7.97 5.92 -3.49
C ARG A 336 -8.65 6.39 -4.76
N HIS A 337 -9.38 5.50 -5.41
CA HIS A 337 -10.15 5.80 -6.61
C HIS A 337 -11.20 6.87 -6.30
N LEU A 338 -11.95 6.72 -5.20
CA LEU A 338 -12.91 7.71 -4.71
C LEU A 338 -12.24 9.06 -4.44
N ALA A 339 -11.10 9.08 -3.74
CA ALA A 339 -10.35 10.30 -3.51
C ALA A 339 -9.92 10.99 -4.83
N LEU A 340 -9.57 10.20 -5.86
CA LEU A 340 -9.18 10.68 -7.18
C LEU A 340 -10.37 11.28 -7.95
N VAL A 341 -11.49 10.57 -8.02
CA VAL A 341 -12.64 10.96 -8.86
C VAL A 341 -13.51 12.02 -8.20
N LEU A 342 -13.67 12.00 -6.87
CA LEU A 342 -14.51 12.95 -6.15
C LEU A 342 -13.83 14.29 -5.91
N ARG A 343 -12.50 14.39 -6.09
CA ARG A 343 -11.74 15.65 -6.03
C ARG A 343 -12.00 16.47 -4.75
N GLY A 344 -12.11 15.77 -3.61
CA GLY A 344 -12.37 16.39 -2.31
C GLY A 344 -13.86 16.59 -2.00
N ARG A 345 -14.77 16.01 -2.77
CA ARG A 345 -16.18 15.93 -2.39
C ARG A 345 -16.42 14.79 -1.41
N ARG A 346 -17.40 14.97 -0.52
CA ARG A 346 -17.88 13.90 0.36
C ARG A 346 -18.53 12.79 -0.47
N ARG A 347 -18.21 11.53 -0.17
CA ARG A 347 -18.90 10.37 -0.71
C ARG A 347 -20.08 9.94 0.14
N ASP A 348 -20.96 9.14 -0.45
CA ASP A 348 -21.98 8.41 0.29
C ASP A 348 -21.35 7.29 1.15
N PRO A 349 -21.87 7.07 2.38
CA PRO A 349 -21.45 5.96 3.23
C PRO A 349 -21.58 4.61 2.51
N GLY A 350 -20.57 3.75 2.66
CA GLY A 350 -20.55 2.41 2.07
C GLY A 350 -20.25 2.32 0.56
N LEU A 351 -20.11 3.44 -0.15
CA LEU A 351 -19.79 3.43 -1.59
C LEU A 351 -18.48 2.69 -1.93
N ASP A 352 -17.46 2.79 -1.07
CA ASP A 352 -16.21 2.03 -1.20
C ASP A 352 -16.44 0.51 -1.14
N GLU A 353 -17.28 0.07 -0.21
CA GLU A 353 -17.65 -1.35 -0.08
C GLU A 353 -18.49 -1.83 -1.26
N GLN A 354 -19.42 -1.00 -1.76
CA GLN A 354 -20.20 -1.32 -2.97
C GLN A 354 -19.30 -1.52 -4.20
N ILE A 355 -18.27 -0.68 -4.37
CA ILE A 355 -17.28 -0.83 -5.45
C ILE A 355 -16.48 -2.14 -5.28
N VAL A 356 -16.08 -2.48 -4.06
CA VAL A 356 -15.36 -3.72 -3.76
C VAL A 356 -16.22 -4.95 -4.06
N ASP A 357 -17.47 -4.94 -3.63
CA ASP A 357 -18.38 -6.07 -3.82
C ASP A 357 -18.71 -6.25 -5.32
N ALA A 358 -18.91 -5.15 -6.05
CA ALA A 358 -19.06 -5.17 -7.51
C ALA A 358 -17.80 -5.70 -8.21
N ALA A 359 -16.61 -5.28 -7.80
CA ALA A 359 -15.34 -5.77 -8.32
C ALA A 359 -15.17 -7.28 -8.11
N ILE A 360 -15.45 -7.77 -6.89
CA ILE A 360 -15.37 -9.20 -6.57
C ILE A 360 -16.35 -10.01 -7.41
N ALA A 361 -17.62 -9.55 -7.48
CA ALA A 361 -18.67 -10.27 -8.19
C ALA A 361 -18.42 -10.35 -9.71
N ALA A 362 -18.01 -9.24 -10.32
CA ALA A 362 -17.92 -9.13 -11.78
C ALA A 362 -16.55 -9.49 -12.35
N HIS A 363 -15.46 -9.24 -11.61
CA HIS A 363 -14.12 -9.16 -12.19
C HIS A 363 -13.05 -9.99 -11.47
N CYS A 364 -13.36 -10.59 -10.32
CA CYS A 364 -12.41 -11.41 -9.58
C CYS A 364 -12.71 -12.92 -9.69
N LEU A 365 -11.65 -13.72 -9.55
CA LEU A 365 -11.66 -15.16 -9.35
C LEU A 365 -11.13 -15.45 -7.96
N ASP A 366 -11.89 -16.17 -7.15
CA ASP A 366 -11.42 -16.69 -5.87
C ASP A 366 -10.49 -17.89 -6.14
N ILE A 367 -9.23 -17.75 -5.77
CA ILE A 367 -8.18 -18.77 -5.91
C ILE A 367 -7.72 -19.31 -4.56
N SER A 368 -8.55 -19.13 -3.54
CA SER A 368 -8.24 -19.59 -2.19
C SER A 368 -8.16 -21.11 -2.16
N GLU A 369 -7.03 -21.65 -1.71
CA GLU A 369 -6.92 -23.03 -1.21
C GLU A 369 -6.92 -22.98 0.32
N PRO A 370 -8.09 -22.90 0.99
CA PRO A 370 -8.12 -22.74 2.42
C PRO A 370 -7.67 -24.03 3.12
N LYS A 371 -6.37 -24.11 3.43
CA LYS A 371 -5.78 -25.18 4.26
C LYS A 371 -6.03 -24.98 5.77
N THR A 372 -6.65 -23.87 6.15
CA THR A 372 -6.97 -23.50 7.54
C THR A 372 -8.35 -22.86 7.62
N LEU A 373 -9.02 -22.92 8.79
CA LEU A 373 -10.27 -22.20 9.06
C LEU A 373 -10.14 -20.69 8.79
N ARG A 374 -8.97 -20.11 9.09
CA ARG A 374 -8.65 -18.70 8.80
C ARG A 374 -8.73 -18.39 7.30
N GLY A 375 -8.27 -19.30 6.44
CA GLY A 375 -8.31 -19.14 4.99
C GLY A 375 -9.72 -19.18 4.39
N GLN A 376 -10.71 -19.70 5.11
CA GLN A 376 -12.11 -19.74 4.67
C GLN A 376 -12.83 -18.39 4.89
N GLU A 377 -12.30 -17.52 5.75
CA GLU A 377 -12.91 -16.25 6.07
C GLU A 377 -12.87 -15.27 4.88
N PRO A 378 -13.94 -14.49 4.62
CA PRO A 378 -14.02 -13.57 3.48
C PRO A 378 -12.85 -12.57 3.38
N GLY A 379 -12.31 -12.11 4.52
CA GLY A 379 -11.18 -11.18 4.58
C GLY A 379 -9.82 -11.79 4.23
N TYR A 380 -9.71 -13.12 4.27
CA TYR A 380 -8.48 -13.88 3.99
C TYR A 380 -8.51 -14.63 2.67
N ARG A 381 -9.65 -14.60 1.96
CA ARG A 381 -9.74 -15.10 0.58
C ARG A 381 -8.73 -14.40 -0.32
N LEU A 382 -8.11 -15.18 -1.18
CA LEU A 382 -7.13 -14.74 -2.16
C LEU A 382 -7.81 -14.72 -3.53
N TYR A 383 -7.70 -13.58 -4.20
CA TYR A 383 -8.30 -13.33 -5.50
C TYR A 383 -7.23 -13.06 -6.55
N THR A 384 -7.58 -13.34 -7.81
CA THR A 384 -6.94 -12.78 -9.01
C THR A 384 -8.01 -12.16 -9.90
N ALA A 385 -7.61 -11.40 -10.92
CA ALA A 385 -8.55 -10.85 -11.89
C ALA A 385 -8.99 -11.91 -12.92
N ARG A 386 -10.21 -11.79 -13.44
CA ARG A 386 -10.79 -12.69 -14.47
C ARG A 386 -10.14 -12.57 -15.86
N TRP A 387 -9.39 -11.50 -16.10
CA TRP A 387 -8.71 -11.20 -17.36
C TRP A 387 -7.22 -11.46 -17.25
N ALA A 388 -6.60 -11.96 -18.33
CA ALA A 388 -5.16 -12.15 -18.40
C ALA A 388 -4.44 -10.83 -18.72
N LEU A 389 -3.17 -10.70 -18.30
CA LEU A 389 -2.36 -9.51 -18.62
C LEU A 389 -2.22 -9.31 -20.15
N ALA A 390 -2.24 -10.41 -20.93
CA ALA A 390 -2.25 -10.39 -22.38
C ALA A 390 -3.54 -9.76 -22.96
N ASP A 391 -4.68 -9.93 -22.29
CA ASP A 391 -5.96 -9.32 -22.70
C ASP A 391 -5.98 -7.80 -22.51
N LEU A 392 -5.01 -7.27 -21.75
CA LEU A 392 -4.88 -5.85 -21.40
C LEU A 392 -3.87 -5.10 -22.27
N GLN A 393 -3.19 -5.78 -23.20
CA GLN A 393 -2.29 -5.11 -24.15
C GLN A 393 -3.09 -4.43 -25.27
N PRO A 394 -2.76 -3.17 -25.63
CA PRO A 394 -3.28 -2.57 -26.85
C PRO A 394 -2.86 -3.43 -28.04
N ALA A 395 -3.79 -3.76 -28.94
CA ALA A 395 -3.43 -4.42 -30.18
C ALA A 395 -2.47 -3.51 -30.96
N ARG A 396 -1.18 -3.87 -31.06
CA ARG A 396 -0.27 -3.23 -32.01
C ARG A 396 -0.78 -3.55 -33.40
N ARG A 397 -1.42 -2.59 -34.07
CA ARG A 397 -1.58 -2.66 -35.53
C ARG A 397 -0.16 -2.65 -36.12
N PRO A 398 0.21 -3.63 -36.96
CA PRO A 398 1.42 -3.49 -37.77
C PRO A 398 1.27 -2.21 -38.62
N PRO A 399 2.36 -1.46 -38.87
CA PRO A 399 2.30 -0.35 -39.82
C PRO A 399 1.79 -0.93 -41.14
N THR A 400 0.66 -0.39 -41.61
CA THR A 400 0.13 -0.75 -42.92
C THR A 400 1.11 -0.20 -43.94
N VAL A 401 1.93 -1.06 -44.53
CA VAL A 401 2.73 -0.70 -45.70
C VAL A 401 1.72 -0.44 -46.81
N ALA A 402 1.51 0.83 -47.14
CA ALA A 402 0.81 1.20 -48.36
C ALA A 402 1.61 0.61 -49.55
N PRO A 403 0.97 -0.01 -50.55
CA PRO A 403 1.69 -0.43 -51.74
C PRO A 403 2.13 0.82 -52.50
N ASP A 404 3.44 1.04 -52.56
CA ASP A 404 4.08 2.02 -53.42
C ASP A 404 3.81 1.65 -54.89
N PRO A 405 3.05 2.48 -55.65
CA PRO A 405 2.66 2.13 -57.00
C PRO A 405 3.63 2.70 -58.03
N ASP A 406 4.94 2.75 -57.79
CA ASP A 406 5.90 3.13 -58.85
C ASP A 406 7.20 2.32 -58.76
N ARG A 407 7.14 1.06 -59.21
CA ARG A 407 8.33 0.34 -59.69
C ARG A 407 8.42 0.44 -61.20
N HIS A 408 9.38 1.23 -61.68
CA HIS A 408 10.00 1.01 -63.00
C HIS A 408 11.52 0.81 -62.87
N PRO A 409 12.15 0.00 -63.75
CA PRO A 409 13.41 -0.66 -63.48
C PRO A 409 14.66 0.13 -63.92
N LEU A 410 15.80 -0.29 -63.35
CA LEU A 410 17.18 0.14 -63.58
C LEU A 410 17.62 0.27 -65.05
N ALA A 411 18.33 1.36 -65.38
CA ALA A 411 19.63 1.37 -66.10
C ALA A 411 20.11 2.82 -66.37
N ASP A 412 21.30 3.22 -65.90
CA ASP A 412 22.55 3.27 -66.69
C ASP A 412 23.72 3.86 -65.85
N PRO A 413 24.98 3.38 -65.97
CA PRO A 413 26.12 3.83 -65.17
C PRO A 413 27.00 4.83 -65.95
N GLY A 414 27.16 6.06 -65.44
CA GLY A 414 28.24 6.92 -65.89
C GLY A 414 28.03 8.42 -65.74
N ALA A 415 28.54 9.01 -64.65
CA ALA A 415 29.26 10.29 -64.60
C ALA A 415 29.61 10.66 -63.14
N PRO A 416 30.74 11.36 -62.88
CA PRO A 416 31.38 11.40 -61.57
C PRO A 416 30.94 12.55 -60.65
N ALA A 417 31.14 12.27 -59.37
CA ALA A 417 31.10 13.08 -58.14
C ALA A 417 31.03 14.62 -58.23
N ALA A 418 30.09 15.17 -57.46
CA ALA A 418 30.23 16.50 -56.84
C ALA A 418 29.90 16.42 -55.33
N HIS A 419 30.95 16.61 -54.54
CA HIS A 419 31.02 17.11 -53.16
C HIS A 419 30.12 16.52 -52.05
N ARG A 420 30.70 15.61 -51.26
CA ARG A 420 30.36 15.36 -49.85
C ARG A 420 30.87 16.50 -48.98
N LEU A 421 30.03 16.97 -48.05
CA LEU A 421 30.46 17.44 -46.74
C LEU A 421 29.96 16.44 -45.68
N PRO A 422 30.77 16.09 -44.66
CA PRO A 422 30.44 15.10 -43.64
C PRO A 422 29.70 15.74 -42.45
N HIS A 423 29.18 14.86 -41.58
CA HIS A 423 28.50 15.09 -40.29
C HIS A 423 26.97 15.01 -40.31
N GLN A 424 26.48 13.79 -40.54
CA GLN A 424 25.18 13.34 -40.06
C GLN A 424 25.45 12.61 -38.73
N GLU A 425 24.98 13.16 -37.61
CA GLU A 425 25.06 12.48 -36.32
C GLU A 425 24.16 11.22 -36.32
N PRO A 426 24.61 10.10 -35.72
CA PRO A 426 23.84 8.87 -35.69
C PRO A 426 22.60 9.02 -34.80
N GLY A 427 21.48 8.52 -35.33
CA GLY A 427 20.13 8.72 -34.81
C GLY A 427 19.95 8.41 -33.33
N GLU A 428 19.08 9.22 -32.73
CA GLU A 428 18.38 8.88 -31.50
C GLU A 428 17.77 7.49 -31.65
N TRP A 429 18.38 6.52 -31.00
CA TRP A 429 17.71 5.27 -30.68
C TRP A 429 16.52 5.65 -29.80
N GLU A 430 15.32 5.68 -30.36
CA GLU A 430 14.09 5.70 -29.56
C GLU A 430 14.07 4.42 -28.71
N ILE A 431 14.60 4.53 -27.49
CA ILE A 431 14.43 3.51 -26.46
C ILE A 431 12.90 3.38 -26.28
N PRO A 432 12.29 2.22 -26.56
CA PRO A 432 10.87 2.04 -26.36
C PRO A 432 10.58 2.33 -24.89
N ARG A 433 9.90 3.44 -24.61
CA ARG A 433 9.55 3.80 -23.23
C ARG A 433 8.52 2.79 -22.75
N VAL A 434 9.02 1.80 -22.03
CA VAL A 434 8.19 0.81 -21.34
C VAL A 434 7.33 1.58 -20.32
N PRO A 435 5.99 1.57 -20.42
CA PRO A 435 5.15 2.34 -19.52
C PRO A 435 5.38 1.93 -18.07
N LEU A 436 5.40 2.91 -17.16
CA LEU A 436 5.60 2.64 -15.73
C LEU A 436 4.38 1.88 -15.18
N ARG A 437 4.55 1.24 -14.02
CA ARG A 437 3.57 0.29 -13.48
C ARG A 437 2.18 0.90 -13.28
N TYR A 438 2.10 2.14 -12.77
CA TYR A 438 0.84 2.86 -12.62
C TYR A 438 0.19 3.17 -13.97
N ASP A 439 0.95 3.63 -14.96
CA ASP A 439 0.44 3.97 -16.29
C ASP A 439 -0.12 2.72 -16.99
N ARG A 440 0.57 1.57 -16.87
CA ARG A 440 0.05 0.28 -17.33
C ARG A 440 -1.29 -0.07 -16.70
N ALA A 441 -1.46 0.20 -15.41
CA ALA A 441 -2.69 -0.10 -14.70
C ALA A 441 -3.85 0.79 -15.17
N VAL A 442 -3.58 2.08 -15.39
CA VAL A 442 -4.56 3.03 -15.96
C VAL A 442 -4.97 2.61 -17.36
N LEU A 443 -3.99 2.29 -18.22
CA LEU A 443 -4.23 1.82 -19.59
C LEU A 443 -5.03 0.52 -19.59
N ALA A 444 -4.69 -0.43 -18.73
CA ALA A 444 -5.43 -1.69 -18.57
C ALA A 444 -6.90 -1.43 -18.23
N GLY A 445 -7.17 -0.55 -17.26
CA GLY A 445 -8.54 -0.15 -16.91
C GLY A 445 -9.28 0.44 -18.12
N ALA A 446 -8.64 1.36 -18.85
CA ALA A 446 -9.23 1.99 -20.03
C ALA A 446 -9.57 0.99 -21.15
N VAL A 447 -8.63 0.07 -21.47
CA VAL A 447 -8.85 -0.99 -22.46
C VAL A 447 -10.03 -1.87 -22.09
N VAL A 448 -10.12 -2.26 -20.81
CA VAL A 448 -11.22 -3.10 -20.32
C VAL A 448 -12.54 -2.38 -20.41
N ARG A 449 -12.62 -1.11 -20.01
CA ARG A 449 -13.83 -0.30 -20.17
C ARG A 449 -14.28 -0.25 -21.61
N GLU A 450 -13.35 -0.04 -22.53
CA GLU A 450 -13.67 0.06 -23.95
C GLU A 450 -14.17 -1.27 -24.52
N LYS A 451 -13.54 -2.39 -24.17
CA LYS A 451 -14.05 -3.74 -24.50
C LYS A 451 -15.45 -3.96 -23.94
N LEU A 452 -15.72 -3.54 -22.71
CA LEU A 452 -17.05 -3.69 -22.11
C LEU A 452 -18.09 -2.82 -22.82
N ARG A 453 -17.72 -1.60 -23.23
CA ARG A 453 -18.57 -0.69 -24.02
C ARG A 453 -18.90 -1.24 -25.39
N THR A 454 -17.93 -1.78 -26.14
CA THR A 454 -18.21 -2.40 -27.44
C THR A 454 -19.11 -3.62 -27.29
N THR A 455 -19.01 -4.34 -26.17
CA THR A 455 -19.91 -5.46 -25.85
C THR A 455 -21.33 -5.01 -25.42
N THR A 456 -21.48 -3.82 -24.82
CA THR A 456 -22.78 -3.26 -24.39
C THR A 456 -23.46 -2.35 -25.41
N ALA A 457 -22.71 -1.75 -26.35
CA ALA A 457 -23.27 -1.00 -27.48
C ALA A 457 -24.12 -1.91 -28.39
N VAL A 458 -23.79 -3.21 -28.45
CA VAL A 458 -24.62 -4.27 -29.08
C VAL A 458 -25.94 -4.51 -28.32
N ARG A 459 -26.15 -3.92 -27.13
CA ARG A 459 -27.36 -4.06 -26.27
C ARG A 459 -28.01 -2.73 -25.86
N GLY A 460 -27.68 -1.60 -26.49
CA GLY A 460 -28.48 -0.37 -26.44
C GLY A 460 -28.57 0.32 -25.06
N ARG A 461 -27.52 1.04 -24.66
CA ARG A 461 -27.57 2.24 -23.81
C ARG A 461 -26.19 2.90 -23.74
N ALA A 462 -26.03 4.08 -24.32
CA ALA A 462 -24.79 4.85 -24.26
C ALA A 462 -24.77 5.72 -22.99
N TYR A 463 -23.71 5.62 -22.18
CA TYR A 463 -23.54 6.37 -20.92
C TYR A 463 -22.45 7.45 -21.07
N ASP A 464 -22.77 8.69 -20.68
CA ASP A 464 -21.88 9.87 -20.67
C ASP A 464 -21.04 10.00 -19.37
N VAL A 465 -21.32 9.17 -18.37
CA VAL A 465 -20.61 9.18 -17.07
C VAL A 465 -19.12 8.85 -17.23
N THR A 466 -18.77 8.05 -18.24
CA THR A 466 -17.36 7.72 -18.49
C THR A 466 -16.56 8.92 -18.98
N THR A 467 -17.16 9.84 -19.76
CA THR A 467 -16.48 11.05 -20.22
C THR A 467 -16.08 11.91 -19.03
N HIS A 468 -16.96 12.00 -18.02
CA HIS A 468 -16.70 12.71 -16.78
C HIS A 468 -15.64 12.04 -15.90
N GLN A 469 -15.67 10.71 -15.75
CA GLN A 469 -14.66 9.98 -14.98
C GLN A 469 -13.29 10.01 -15.67
N GLN A 470 -13.23 10.04 -17.01
CA GLN A 470 -12.01 10.25 -17.78
C GLN A 470 -11.49 11.69 -17.67
N ALA A 471 -12.36 12.70 -17.72
CA ALA A 471 -11.99 14.12 -17.53
C ALA A 471 -11.50 14.40 -16.10
N ALA A 472 -11.87 13.56 -15.13
CA ALA A 472 -11.32 13.57 -13.79
C ALA A 472 -9.92 12.95 -13.70
N MET A 473 -9.32 12.43 -14.78
CA MET A 473 -7.93 11.95 -14.83
C MET A 473 -7.02 12.98 -15.50
N SER A 474 -5.77 13.13 -15.02
CA SER A 474 -4.85 14.19 -15.51
C SER A 474 -4.52 14.01 -17.00
N GLU A 475 -4.44 15.10 -17.79
CA GLU A 475 -4.17 15.07 -19.24
C GLU A 475 -2.86 14.37 -19.60
N GLN A 476 -1.85 14.43 -18.72
CA GLN A 476 -0.57 13.70 -18.86
C GLN A 476 -0.72 12.16 -18.89
N LEU A 477 -1.87 11.61 -18.47
CA LEU A 477 -2.17 10.18 -18.46
C LEU A 477 -3.02 9.73 -19.65
N LEU A 478 -3.53 10.67 -20.45
CA LEU A 478 -4.45 10.43 -21.57
C LEU A 478 -3.81 10.65 -22.95
N THR A 479 -2.53 11.03 -23.02
CA THR A 479 -1.77 11.23 -24.26
C THR A 479 -1.36 9.89 -24.89
N HIS A 480 -2.36 9.11 -25.31
CA HIS A 480 -2.30 8.13 -26.39
C HIS A 480 -3.73 8.01 -26.94
N LYS A 481 -4.19 9.08 -27.57
CA LYS A 481 -5.45 9.08 -28.33
C LYS A 481 -5.10 9.51 -29.74
N ASP A 482 -4.75 8.53 -30.58
CA ASP A 482 -4.59 8.76 -32.01
C ASP A 482 -5.94 9.21 -32.57
N ALA A 483 -5.95 10.42 -33.10
CA ALA A 483 -7.05 10.99 -33.84
C ALA A 483 -6.96 10.49 -35.28
N ASP A 484 -7.97 9.76 -35.76
CA ASP A 484 -8.32 9.74 -37.19
C ASP A 484 -9.82 9.43 -37.35
N PRO A 485 -10.64 10.37 -37.87
CA PRO A 485 -12.06 10.15 -38.08
C PRO A 485 -12.29 9.69 -39.53
N GLY A 486 -12.44 8.39 -39.75
CA GLY A 486 -13.05 7.92 -41.00
C GLY A 486 -12.80 6.47 -41.37
N ARG A 487 -13.89 5.81 -41.81
CA ARG A 487 -13.99 4.63 -42.69
C ARG A 487 -14.11 3.22 -42.07
N PRO A 488 -14.76 2.28 -42.83
CA PRO A 488 -15.81 1.40 -42.33
C PRO A 488 -15.33 -0.04 -42.07
N GLU A 489 -16.18 -0.82 -41.39
CA GLU A 489 -15.93 -2.22 -41.03
C GLU A 489 -15.61 -3.13 -42.23
N PRO A 490 -14.72 -4.13 -42.06
CA PRO A 490 -14.72 -5.30 -42.92
C PRO A 490 -14.87 -6.64 -42.19
N GLU A 491 -15.48 -7.56 -42.95
CA GLU A 491 -16.01 -8.88 -42.64
C GLU A 491 -14.97 -9.95 -42.25
N ALA A 492 -15.50 -11.04 -41.69
CA ALA A 492 -14.78 -12.21 -41.20
C ALA A 492 -14.31 -13.16 -42.33
N GLY A 493 -13.05 -13.61 -42.25
CA GLY A 493 -12.44 -14.63 -43.11
C GLY A 493 -11.20 -15.29 -42.46
N PRO A 494 -10.77 -16.48 -42.91
CA PRO A 494 -10.43 -17.59 -42.02
C PRO A 494 -8.97 -17.62 -41.50
N ARG A 495 -8.82 -18.15 -40.28
CA ARG A 495 -7.57 -18.36 -39.55
C ARG A 495 -6.67 -19.38 -40.27
N SER A 496 -5.43 -19.00 -40.57
CA SER A 496 -4.34 -19.92 -40.93
C SER A 496 -3.17 -19.79 -39.96
N ALA A 497 -2.40 -20.88 -39.87
CA ALA A 497 -1.55 -21.29 -38.77
C ALA A 497 -0.41 -20.31 -38.42
N ILE A 498 -0.14 -20.21 -37.11
CA ILE A 498 0.92 -19.39 -36.53
C ILE A 498 2.28 -19.99 -36.86
N ASP A 499 3.10 -19.22 -37.58
CA ASP A 499 4.54 -19.44 -37.70
C ASP A 499 5.21 -19.13 -36.35
N LEU A 500 5.74 -20.18 -35.70
CA LEU A 500 6.41 -20.11 -34.40
C LEU A 500 7.83 -19.54 -34.47
N THR A 501 8.29 -19.13 -35.64
CA THR A 501 9.63 -18.54 -35.84
C THR A 501 9.72 -17.14 -35.21
N ALA A 502 8.62 -16.37 -35.20
CA ALA A 502 8.54 -15.08 -34.52
C ALA A 502 8.58 -15.20 -32.98
N LEU A 503 8.07 -16.32 -32.43
CA LEU A 503 8.05 -16.58 -30.98
C LEU A 503 9.42 -16.98 -30.42
N ARG A 504 10.29 -17.57 -31.26
CA ARG A 504 11.69 -17.86 -30.89
C ARG A 504 12.57 -16.60 -30.90
N ALA A 505 12.28 -15.63 -31.77
CA ALA A 505 12.97 -14.34 -31.78
C ALA A 505 12.58 -13.46 -30.57
N LEU A 506 11.32 -13.52 -30.11
CA LEU A 506 10.84 -12.76 -28.95
C LEU A 506 11.38 -13.27 -27.60
N LYS A 507 11.78 -14.54 -27.53
CA LYS A 507 12.41 -15.13 -26.32
C LYS A 507 13.84 -14.62 -26.09
N ALA A 508 14.51 -14.10 -27.13
CA ALA A 508 15.87 -13.58 -27.04
C ALA A 508 15.95 -12.09 -26.67
N SER A 509 14.83 -11.33 -26.69
CA SER A 509 14.81 -9.89 -26.36
C SER A 509 14.08 -9.54 -25.06
N CYS A 510 13.63 -10.53 -24.30
CA CYS A 510 13.09 -10.34 -22.95
C CYS A 510 14.12 -10.84 -21.93
N THR A 511 15.18 -10.07 -21.72
CA THR A 511 15.97 -10.19 -20.49
C THR A 511 15.19 -9.51 -19.37
N ASP A 512 14.32 -10.30 -18.75
CA ASP A 512 13.98 -10.13 -17.35
C ASP A 512 15.29 -10.12 -16.54
N VAL A 513 15.46 -9.12 -15.68
CA VAL A 513 16.42 -9.16 -14.57
C VAL A 513 15.85 -10.14 -13.54
N GLU A 514 15.95 -11.43 -13.86
CA GLU A 514 15.78 -12.57 -12.95
C GLU A 514 16.34 -13.85 -13.62
N ALA A 515 17.57 -13.77 -14.11
CA ALA A 515 18.42 -14.93 -14.32
C ALA A 515 19.87 -14.51 -14.04
N LEU A 516 20.40 -15.01 -12.93
CA LEU A 516 21.82 -15.02 -12.67
C LEU A 516 22.49 -15.82 -13.80
N ASP A 517 23.54 -15.27 -14.43
CA ASP A 517 24.53 -16.09 -15.13
C ASP A 517 25.27 -16.93 -14.08
N LEU A 518 24.63 -18.01 -13.66
CA LEU A 518 25.28 -19.11 -12.93
C LEU A 518 25.92 -19.98 -14.00
N THR A 519 27.24 -19.94 -14.10
CA THR A 519 27.99 -20.93 -14.88
C THR A 519 27.60 -22.35 -14.41
N ASP A 520 27.61 -23.33 -15.31
CA ASP A 520 27.31 -24.74 -14.98
C ASP A 520 28.14 -25.26 -13.80
N GLU A 521 29.36 -24.74 -13.65
CA GLU A 521 30.26 -24.98 -12.52
C GLU A 521 29.67 -24.52 -11.17
N ARG A 522 29.01 -23.35 -11.16
CA ARG A 522 28.41 -22.75 -9.96
C ARG A 522 27.08 -23.40 -9.60
N LEU A 523 26.33 -23.86 -10.60
CA LEU A 523 25.11 -24.64 -10.39
C LEU A 523 25.43 -26.02 -9.78
N ARG A 524 26.50 -26.69 -10.27
CA ARG A 524 27.01 -27.93 -9.67
C ARG A 524 27.44 -27.74 -8.22
N ARG A 525 28.17 -26.67 -7.90
CA ARG A 525 28.57 -26.36 -6.50
C ARG A 525 27.38 -26.08 -5.58
N LEU A 526 26.33 -25.41 -6.07
CA LEU A 526 25.11 -25.18 -5.31
C LEU A 526 24.36 -26.50 -5.07
N GLN A 527 24.27 -27.36 -6.09
CA GLN A 527 23.61 -28.66 -5.98
C GLN A 527 24.32 -29.59 -4.99
N ASP A 528 25.66 -29.60 -4.99
CA ASP A 528 26.47 -30.31 -3.99
C ASP A 528 26.30 -29.74 -2.58
N ALA A 529 26.20 -28.41 -2.45
CA ALA A 529 25.98 -27.75 -1.16
C ALA A 529 24.58 -28.07 -0.58
N PHE A 530 23.54 -28.08 -1.43
CA PHE A 530 22.19 -28.47 -1.02
C PHE A 530 22.09 -29.95 -0.68
N THR A 531 22.80 -30.82 -1.41
CA THR A 531 22.85 -32.26 -1.13
C THR A 531 23.55 -32.52 0.21
N LYS A 532 24.71 -31.89 0.46
CA LYS A 532 25.39 -31.97 1.76
C LYS A 532 24.55 -31.44 2.93
N ALA A 533 23.78 -30.37 2.71
CA ALA A 533 22.89 -29.83 3.72
C ALA A 533 21.70 -30.77 4.02
N ALA A 534 21.17 -31.44 3.00
CA ALA A 534 20.13 -32.45 3.15
C ALA A 534 20.65 -33.70 3.88
N ASP A 535 21.84 -34.20 3.52
CA ASP A 535 22.48 -35.33 4.18
C ASP A 535 22.78 -35.01 5.66
N HIS A 536 23.22 -33.79 5.97
CA HIS A 536 23.45 -33.35 7.34
C HIS A 536 22.14 -33.22 8.15
N ALA A 537 21.05 -32.80 7.52
CA ALA A 537 19.74 -32.74 8.13
C ALA A 537 19.19 -34.14 8.42
N HIS A 538 19.34 -35.10 7.49
CA HIS A 538 18.96 -36.50 7.70
C HIS A 538 19.79 -37.18 8.79
N ALA A 539 21.12 -37.04 8.77
CA ALA A 539 22.00 -37.54 9.84
C ALA A 539 21.74 -36.90 11.21
N THR A 540 21.11 -35.71 11.25
CA THR A 540 20.67 -35.07 12.49
C THR A 540 19.32 -35.60 12.94
N MET A 541 18.39 -35.87 12.03
CA MET A 541 17.10 -36.49 12.35
C MET A 541 17.24 -37.93 12.84
N ASP A 542 18.10 -38.74 12.22
CA ASP A 542 18.33 -40.13 12.65
C ASP A 542 18.93 -40.19 14.07
N ARG A 543 19.83 -39.26 14.41
CA ARG A 543 20.36 -39.12 15.78
C ARG A 543 19.33 -38.70 16.83
N TYR A 544 18.21 -38.10 16.42
CA TYR A 544 17.08 -37.79 17.32
C TYR A 544 16.10 -38.96 17.42
N ALA A 545 15.89 -39.72 16.34
CA ALA A 545 15.04 -40.92 16.33
C ALA A 545 15.62 -42.05 17.20
N ASP A 546 16.93 -42.32 17.12
CA ASP A 546 17.61 -43.35 17.94
C ASP A 546 17.61 -43.02 19.45
N ARG A 547 17.28 -41.79 19.84
CA ARG A 547 17.17 -41.37 21.24
C ARG A 547 15.77 -41.57 21.84
N GLU A 548 14.74 -41.73 21.02
CA GLU A 548 13.36 -41.94 21.48
C GLU A 548 13.00 -43.42 21.65
N ASP A 549 13.80 -44.36 21.12
CA ASP A 549 13.54 -45.81 21.21
C ASP A 549 14.18 -46.51 22.43
N ALA A 550 14.88 -45.76 23.30
CA ALA A 550 15.45 -46.27 24.54
C ALA A 550 14.59 -45.88 25.77
N GLY A 551 13.36 -46.38 25.83
CA GLY A 551 12.49 -46.16 27.00
C GLY A 551 11.15 -46.89 26.94
N ALA A 552 11.15 -48.19 27.29
CA ALA A 552 9.93 -48.99 27.40
C ALA A 552 8.92 -48.36 28.41
N PRO A 553 7.60 -48.32 28.10
CA PRO A 553 6.61 -47.71 28.97
C PRO A 553 6.14 -48.67 30.09
N ARG A 554 6.08 -48.17 31.32
CA ARG A 554 5.35 -48.81 32.44
C ARG A 554 3.85 -48.48 32.33
N PRO A 555 2.93 -49.41 32.68
CA PRO A 555 1.50 -49.18 32.51
C PRO A 555 0.92 -48.19 33.55
N ALA A 556 -0.03 -47.38 33.08
CA ALA A 556 -0.75 -46.34 33.82
C ALA A 556 -1.83 -46.94 34.75
N ARG A 557 -2.06 -46.27 35.88
CA ARG A 557 -3.21 -46.51 36.77
C ARG A 557 -4.42 -45.71 36.30
N GLU A 558 -5.57 -46.36 36.31
CA GLU A 558 -6.91 -45.76 36.13
C GLU A 558 -7.30 -44.98 37.39
N ASP A 559 -7.44 -43.66 37.26
CA ASP A 559 -8.42 -42.84 38.00
C ASP A 559 -8.21 -41.38 37.60
N ASP A 560 -9.00 -40.88 36.65
CA ASP A 560 -9.34 -39.45 36.50
C ASP A 560 -10.40 -39.22 35.40
N GLN A 561 -11.51 -39.95 35.47
CA GLN A 561 -12.71 -39.68 34.67
C GLN A 561 -13.96 -39.52 35.53
N ARG A 562 -14.00 -38.52 36.43
CA ARG A 562 -15.27 -37.96 36.93
C ARG A 562 -15.14 -36.49 37.33
N ALA A 563 -15.30 -35.58 36.38
CA ALA A 563 -15.91 -34.28 36.64
C ALA A 563 -16.40 -33.65 35.33
N HIS A 564 -17.52 -32.94 35.41
CA HIS A 564 -18.17 -32.09 34.39
C HIS A 564 -19.30 -32.74 33.58
N ARG A 565 -20.48 -32.81 34.21
CA ARG A 565 -21.78 -32.67 33.54
C ARG A 565 -22.22 -31.19 33.57
N PRO A 566 -22.92 -30.70 32.52
CA PRO A 566 -23.47 -29.35 32.49
C PRO A 566 -24.84 -29.27 33.20
N GLN A 567 -25.07 -28.21 33.98
CA GLN A 567 -26.39 -27.89 34.54
C GLN A 567 -27.17 -26.96 33.58
N GLN A 568 -28.42 -27.32 33.30
CA GLN A 568 -29.45 -26.49 32.67
C GLN A 568 -30.21 -25.66 33.71
N PRO A 569 -30.91 -24.59 33.30
CA PRO A 569 -31.54 -23.62 34.20
C PRO A 569 -32.98 -24.01 34.56
N ASP A 570 -33.43 -23.66 35.77
CA ASP A 570 -34.84 -23.77 36.18
C ASP A 570 -35.41 -22.42 36.65
N PRO A 571 -36.74 -22.21 36.58
CA PRO A 571 -37.38 -20.90 36.57
C PRO A 571 -37.94 -20.42 37.92
N HIS A 572 -38.08 -19.10 38.01
CA HIS A 572 -39.02 -18.27 38.78
C HIS A 572 -39.64 -18.80 40.09
N HIS A 573 -39.41 -18.06 41.19
CA HIS A 573 -40.49 -17.53 42.04
C HIS A 573 -40.01 -16.29 42.83
N GLY A 574 -40.87 -15.27 42.92
CA GLY A 574 -40.55 -13.97 43.52
C GLY A 574 -41.13 -13.75 44.92
N ARG A 575 -40.75 -12.61 45.51
CA ARG A 575 -41.43 -11.72 46.47
C ARG A 575 -40.35 -10.87 47.15
N GLU A 576 -40.31 -9.57 46.89
CA GLU A 576 -41.02 -8.47 47.58
C GLU A 576 -40.23 -7.85 48.75
N ALA A 577 -40.13 -6.51 48.65
CA ALA A 577 -40.05 -5.49 49.70
C ALA A 577 -38.76 -5.28 50.52
N GLY A 578 -38.26 -4.03 50.45
CA GLY A 578 -38.01 -3.28 51.69
C GLY A 578 -36.78 -2.39 51.76
N ARG A 579 -37.01 -1.10 51.44
CA ARG A 579 -36.24 0.13 51.76
C ARG A 579 -35.06 0.53 50.87
#